data_AF-A0A5S4TFE8-F1
#
_entry.id   AF-A0A5S4TFE8-F1
#
_cell.length_a   1.000
_cell.length_b   1.000
_cell.length_c   1.000
_cell.angle_alpha   90.00
_cell.angle_beta   90.00
_cell.angle_gamma   90.00
#
_symmetry.space_group_name_H-M   'P 1'
#
loop_
_entity.id
_entity.type
_entity.pdbx_description
1 polymer ?
#
loop_
_entity_poly.entity_id
_entity_poly.type
_entity_poly.pdbx_seq_one_letter_code
_entity_poly.pdbx_strand_id
1 'polypeptide(L)'
;MVKKGFLTGLLLFGIFFGAGNLIFPPALGVASGQDFWPAILGFCLSGVGLAILTLLLGTVTNGGYKTEMAQKFSPWFSLTFLVILYLTIGPLFAIPRTATVSFE
;
A
#
# COMPACT_ATOMS: atom_id res chain seq x y z
N MET A 1 18.70 9.79 -16.39
CA MET A 1 18.06 8.71 -15.59
C MET A 1 17.98 9.04 -14.10
N VAL A 2 19.07 9.52 -13.47
CA VAL A 2 19.13 9.80 -12.01
C VAL A 2 18.05 10.77 -11.50
N LYS A 3 17.77 11.88 -12.22
CA LYS A 3 16.71 12.85 -11.84
C LYS A 3 15.30 12.23 -11.75
N LYS A 4 14.98 11.27 -12.63
CA LYS A 4 13.66 10.61 -12.63
C LYS A 4 13.58 9.57 -11.51
N GLY A 5 14.64 8.79 -11.30
CA GLY A 5 14.71 7.81 -10.21
C GLY A 5 14.61 8.45 -8.82
N PHE A 6 15.26 9.60 -8.62
CA PHE A 6 15.15 10.35 -7.38
C PHE A 6 13.72 10.83 -7.11
N LEU A 7 13.04 11.37 -8.12
CA LEU A 7 11.65 11.84 -8.00
C LEU A 7 10.70 10.68 -7.70
N THR A 8 10.84 9.55 -8.39
CA THR A 8 10.05 8.34 -8.12
C THR A 8 10.31 7.80 -6.71
N GLY A 9 11.58 7.76 -6.28
CA GLY A 9 11.93 7.37 -4.91
C GLY A 9 11.33 8.28 -3.86
N LEU A 10 11.32 9.60 -4.10
CA LEU A 10 10.71 10.58 -3.20
C LEU A 10 9.18 10.44 -3.13
N LEU A 11 8.52 10.19 -4.27
CA LEU A 11 7.08 9.94 -4.32
C LEU A 11 6.70 8.64 -3.60
N LEU A 12 7.46 7.57 -3.83
CA LEU A 12 7.26 6.29 -3.14
C LEU A 12 7.50 6.45 -1.64
N PHE A 13 8.55 7.16 -1.26
CA PHE A 13 8.79 7.52 0.14
C PHE A 13 7.58 8.26 0.70
N GLY A 14 7.08 9.32 0.06
CA GLY A 14 5.90 10.04 0.53
C GLY A 14 4.64 9.17 0.70
N ILE A 15 4.41 8.21 -0.19
CA ILE A 15 3.29 7.26 -0.10
C ILE A 15 3.45 6.32 1.11
N PHE A 16 4.65 5.80 1.34
CA PHE A 16 4.93 4.88 2.45
C PHE A 16 5.18 5.58 3.79
N PHE A 17 5.60 6.84 3.80
CA PHE A 17 5.88 7.64 4.99
C PHE A 17 4.71 8.55 5.38
N GLY A 18 3.49 8.18 5.00
CA GLY A 18 2.26 8.86 5.42
C GLY A 18 1.96 8.67 6.92
N ALA A 19 1.07 9.51 7.47
CA ALA A 19 0.74 9.55 8.91
C ALA A 19 0.43 8.16 9.51
N GLY A 20 -0.32 7.31 8.80
CA GLY A 20 -0.64 5.96 9.28
C GLY A 20 0.57 5.06 9.49
N ASN A 21 1.58 5.12 8.61
CA ASN A 21 2.80 4.33 8.75
C ASN A 21 3.82 4.96 9.72
N LEU A 22 3.58 6.19 10.17
CA LEU A 22 4.38 6.86 11.20
C LEU A 22 3.83 6.63 12.61
N ILE A 23 2.51 6.56 12.74
CA ILE A 23 1.81 6.40 14.04
C ILE A 23 1.64 4.92 14.41
N PHE A 24 1.28 4.06 13.45
CA PHE A 24 0.90 2.69 13.73
C PHE A 24 2.06 1.78 14.20
N PRO A 25 3.27 1.80 13.60
CA PRO A 25 4.33 0.90 14.04
C PRO A 25 4.83 1.16 15.47
N PRO A 26 5.02 2.42 15.92
CA PRO A 26 5.30 2.70 17.32
C PRO A 26 4.18 2.25 18.26
N ALA A 27 2.91 2.51 17.91
CA ALA A 27 1.76 2.08 18.71
C ALA A 27 1.68 0.55 18.82
N LEU A 28 1.89 -0.16 17.71
CA LEU A 28 1.97 -1.62 17.67
C LEU A 28 3.15 -2.14 18.52
N GLY A 29 4.30 -1.47 18.45
CA GLY A 29 5.48 -1.79 19.26
C GLY A 29 5.22 -1.66 20.76
N VAL A 30 4.51 -0.61 21.18
CA VAL A 30 4.12 -0.44 22.60
C VAL A 30 3.07 -1.49 23.00
N ALA A 31 2.10 -1.77 22.14
CA ALA A 31 1.04 -2.75 22.41
C ALA A 31 1.53 -4.21 22.42
N SER A 32 2.64 -4.52 21.74
CA SER A 32 3.17 -5.89 21.65
C SER A 32 3.94 -6.36 22.88
N GLY A 33 4.28 -5.46 23.82
CA GLY A 33 4.85 -5.83 25.11
C GLY A 33 6.11 -6.68 24.98
N GLN A 34 6.05 -7.94 25.45
CA GLN A 34 7.18 -8.88 25.37
C GLN A 34 7.36 -9.51 23.98
N ASP A 35 6.33 -9.53 23.15
CA ASP A 35 6.33 -10.13 21.80
C ASP A 35 6.67 -9.12 20.71
N PHE A 36 7.49 -8.11 21.04
CA PHE A 36 7.89 -7.04 20.12
C PHE A 36 8.48 -7.57 18.80
N TRP A 37 9.42 -8.51 18.89
CA TRP A 37 10.11 -9.06 17.71
C TRP A 37 9.16 -9.82 16.77
N PRO A 38 8.35 -10.77 17.24
CA PRO A 38 7.30 -11.39 16.43
C PRO A 38 6.33 -10.38 15.81
N ALA A 39 5.86 -9.40 16.59
CA ALA A 39 4.88 -8.42 16.13
C ALA A 39 5.43 -7.51 15.01
N ILE A 40 6.66 -7.00 15.19
CA ILE A 40 7.32 -6.16 14.19
C ILE A 40 7.68 -6.94 12.93
N LEU A 41 8.17 -8.18 13.06
CA LEU A 41 8.45 -9.01 11.88
C LEU A 41 7.16 -9.34 11.12
N GLY A 42 6.08 -9.67 11.81
CA GLY A 42 4.77 -9.88 11.22
C GLY A 42 4.27 -8.63 10.49
N PHE A 43 4.42 -7.45 11.09
CA PHE A 43 4.09 -6.17 10.48
C PHE A 43 4.95 -5.87 9.24
N CYS A 44 6.26 -6.07 9.32
CA CYS A 44 7.16 -5.86 8.19
C CYS A 44 6.86 -6.80 7.02
N LEU A 45 6.57 -8.08 7.28
CA LEU A 45 6.24 -9.04 6.23
C LEU A 45 4.87 -8.75 5.58
N SER A 46 3.85 -8.47 6.41
CA SER A 46 2.49 -8.29 5.93
C SER A 46 2.19 -6.89 5.38
N GLY A 47 2.60 -5.84 6.10
CA GLY A 47 2.32 -4.46 5.73
C GLY A 47 3.29 -3.93 4.68
N VAL A 48 4.59 -4.10 4.90
CA VAL A 48 5.63 -3.49 4.06
C VAL A 48 6.06 -4.44 2.93
N GLY A 49 6.30 -5.71 3.26
CA GLY A 49 6.82 -6.71 2.33
C GLY A 49 5.90 -6.96 1.14
N LEU A 50 4.62 -7.19 1.40
CA LEU A 50 3.60 -7.36 0.35
C LEU A 50 3.45 -6.11 -0.53
N ALA A 51 3.53 -4.90 0.05
CA ALA A 51 3.41 -3.66 -0.72
C ALA A 51 4.60 -3.45 -1.66
N ILE A 52 5.83 -3.72 -1.20
CA ILE A 52 7.03 -3.67 -2.03
C ILE A 52 6.97 -4.74 -3.13
N LEU A 53 6.57 -5.97 -2.78
CA LEU A 53 6.46 -7.07 -3.74
C LEU A 53 5.44 -6.76 -4.84
N THR A 54 4.30 -6.17 -4.47
CA THR A 54 3.29 -5.66 -5.42
C THR A 54 3.93 -4.61 -6.32
N LEU A 55 4.53 -3.56 -5.77
CA LEU A 55 5.19 -2.51 -6.59
C LEU A 55 6.18 -3.10 -7.60
N LEU A 56 7.01 -4.04 -7.15
CA LEU A 56 8.04 -4.68 -7.98
C LEU A 56 7.40 -5.46 -9.13
N LEU A 57 6.38 -6.27 -8.86
CA LEU A 57 5.62 -6.98 -9.90
C LEU A 57 5.00 -6.01 -10.93
N GLY A 58 4.44 -4.89 -10.47
CA GLY A 58 3.86 -3.87 -11.34
C GLY A 58 4.87 -3.17 -12.24
N THR A 59 6.13 -3.05 -11.82
CA THR A 59 7.21 -2.49 -12.66
C THR A 59 7.78 -3.48 -13.65
N VAL A 60 7.76 -4.78 -13.33
CA VAL A 60 8.31 -5.86 -14.18
C VAL A 60 7.31 -6.27 -15.26
N THR A 61 6.00 -6.12 -15.04
CA THR A 61 4.97 -6.46 -16.05
C THR A 61 4.88 -5.40 -17.14
N ASN A 62 5.11 -5.80 -18.40
CA ASN A 62 4.99 -4.94 -19.57
C ASN A 62 3.53 -4.51 -19.77
N GLY A 63 3.25 -3.21 -19.64
CA GLY A 63 1.89 -2.66 -19.67
C GLY A 63 1.18 -2.61 -18.31
N GLY A 64 1.83 -3.08 -17.24
CA GLY A 64 1.35 -3.02 -15.86
C GLY A 64 0.05 -3.81 -15.62
N TYR A 65 -0.55 -3.57 -14.45
CA TYR A 65 -1.75 -4.29 -13.99
C TYR A 65 -2.95 -4.20 -14.92
N LYS A 66 -3.13 -3.06 -15.62
CA LYS A 66 -4.29 -2.84 -16.49
C LYS A 66 -4.28 -3.76 -17.71
N THR A 67 -3.11 -3.94 -18.33
CA THR A 67 -2.96 -4.78 -19.53
C THR A 67 -3.09 -6.26 -19.17
N GLU A 68 -2.46 -6.69 -18.08
CA GLU A 68 -2.59 -8.07 -17.58
C GLU A 68 -4.04 -8.41 -17.19
N MET A 69 -4.76 -7.48 -16.53
CA MET A 69 -6.16 -7.68 -16.17
C MET A 69 -7.08 -7.71 -17.39
N ALA A 70 -6.82 -6.89 -18.41
CA ALA A 70 -7.64 -6.85 -19.63
C ALA A 70 -7.44 -8.09 -20.52
N GLN A 71 -6.26 -8.71 -20.50
CA GLN A 71 -5.98 -9.92 -21.28
C GLN A 71 -6.49 -11.20 -20.60
N LYS A 72 -6.44 -11.26 -19.25
CA LYS A 72 -6.75 -12.49 -18.51
C LYS A 72 -8.19 -12.58 -17.98
N PHE A 73 -8.89 -11.45 -17.86
CA PHE A 73 -10.24 -11.40 -17.31
C PHE A 73 -11.25 -10.79 -18.28
N SER A 74 -12.52 -11.18 -18.13
CA SER A 74 -13.63 -10.55 -18.87
C SER A 74 -13.67 -9.04 -18.59
N PRO A 75 -13.89 -8.18 -19.62
CA PRO A 75 -13.86 -6.72 -19.48
C PRO A 75 -14.79 -6.18 -18.39
N TRP A 76 -15.95 -6.82 -18.20
CA TRP A 76 -16.93 -6.44 -17.18
C TRP A 76 -16.45 -6.70 -15.75
N PHE A 77 -15.74 -7.81 -15.55
CA PHE A 77 -15.18 -8.14 -14.25
C PHE A 77 -14.05 -7.17 -13.88
N SER A 78 -13.14 -6.91 -14.82
CA SER A 78 -12.03 -5.98 -14.61
C SER A 78 -12.51 -4.57 -14.29
N LEU A 79 -13.54 -4.07 -14.98
CA LEU A 79 -14.13 -2.75 -14.71
C LEU A 79 -14.75 -2.68 -13.31
N THR A 80 -15.61 -3.65 -12.97
CA THR A 80 -16.31 -3.69 -11.67
C THR A 80 -15.31 -3.77 -10.52
N PHE A 81 -14.29 -4.63 -10.67
CA PHE A 81 -13.21 -4.76 -9.69
C PHE A 81 -12.43 -3.45 -9.53
N LEU A 82 -12.07 -2.79 -10.63
CA LEU A 82 -11.34 -1.51 -10.57
C LEU A 82 -12.15 -0.43 -9.85
N VAL A 83 -13.45 -0.35 -10.13
CA VAL A 83 -14.35 0.64 -9.50
C VAL A 83 -14.43 0.41 -7.99
N ILE A 84 -14.67 -0.83 -7.56
CA ILE A 84 -14.73 -1.18 -6.13
C ILE A 84 -13.39 -0.89 -5.45
N LEU A 85 -12.28 -1.25 -6.10
CA LEU A 85 -10.92 -1.01 -5.59
C LEU A 85 -10.66 0.48 -5.39
N TYR A 86 -10.96 1.32 -6.38
CA TYR A 86 -10.78 2.76 -6.28
C TYR A 86 -11.68 3.41 -5.21
N LEU A 87 -12.94 2.98 -5.11
CA LEU A 87 -13.84 3.47 -4.06
C LEU A 87 -13.35 3.09 -2.66
N THR A 88 -12.80 1.89 -2.50
CA THR A 88 -12.22 1.43 -1.23
C THR A 88 -10.96 2.22 -0.86
N ILE A 89 -10.02 2.39 -1.80
CA ILE A 89 -8.77 3.12 -1.56
C ILE A 89 -9.03 4.61 -1.30
N GLY A 90 -10.03 5.22 -1.93
CA GLY A 90 -10.32 6.64 -1.71
C GLY A 90 -11.40 6.85 -0.64
N PRO A 91 -12.64 7.14 -1.06
CA PRO A 91 -13.68 7.71 -0.21
C PRO A 91 -14.21 6.78 0.88
N LEU A 92 -14.25 5.46 0.65
CA LEU A 92 -15.01 4.57 1.53
C LEU A 92 -14.19 4.01 2.70
N PHE A 93 -12.87 3.85 2.55
CA PHE A 93 -12.07 3.18 3.58
C PHE A 93 -10.82 3.95 3.98
N ALA A 94 -9.93 4.28 3.02
CA ALA A 94 -8.66 4.89 3.41
C ALA A 94 -8.84 6.31 3.93
N ILE A 95 -9.66 7.16 3.29
CA ILE A 95 -9.86 8.55 3.74
C ILE A 95 -10.47 8.58 5.16
N PRO A 96 -11.59 7.90 5.46
CA PRO A 96 -12.15 7.89 6.82
C PRO A 96 -11.16 7.35 7.86
N ARG A 97 -10.43 6.27 7.56
CA ARG A 97 -9.42 5.71 8.47
C ARG A 97 -8.27 6.68 8.74
N THR A 98 -7.78 7.38 7.72
CA THR A 98 -6.73 8.40 7.90
C THR A 98 -7.22 9.64 8.65
N ALA A 99 -8.51 9.95 8.55
CA ALA A 99 -9.11 11.03 9.30
C ALA A 99 -9.19 10.69 10.79
N THR A 100 -9.64 9.48 11.17
CA THR A 100 -9.77 9.10 12.58
C THR A 100 -8.43 9.04 13.32
N VAL A 101 -7.36 8.56 12.68
CA VAL A 101 -6.01 8.51 13.31
C VAL A 101 -5.39 9.88 13.56
N SER A 102 -5.95 10.96 13.01
CA SER A 102 -5.50 12.33 13.34
C SER A 102 -6.16 12.87 14.61
N PHE A 103 -7.23 12.20 15.09
CA PHE A 103 -7.98 12.58 16.29
C PHE A 103 -7.79 11.58 17.45
N GLU A 104 -6.98 10.54 17.26
CA GLU A 104 -6.47 9.61 18.30
C GLU A 104 -5.02 9.96 18.64
#